data_AF-A0A348AN20-F1
#
_entry.id   AF-A0A348AN20-F1
#
_cell.length_a   1.000
_cell.length_b   1.000
_cell.length_c   1.000
_cell.angle_alpha   90.00
_cell.angle_beta   90.00
_cell.angle_gamma   90.00
#
_symmetry.space_group_name_H-M   'P 1'
#
loop_
_entity.id
_entity.type
_entity.pdbx_description
1 polymer ?
#
loop_
_entity_poly.entity_id
_entity_poly.type
_entity_poly.pdbx_seq_one_letter_code
_entity_poly.pdbx_strand_id
1 'polypeptide(L)'
;MNLFLVRGRLLRMIADYYALEKIRNLEKALTYVERKLNQPRLIFKLRQEIVQRKADAALVAAMIMLMPKEKQEFFRLRYQKKMPLVFVAPKLYISPKVAGAWNAEILERLYVLREGIVGEFILSPQALCAVESYLNTILDFFLMEEMKYADPAYVRQLEARRAFLLQLRLYMEQYLEKVNAEERQLLLSWCNDPCLTYVELARRFYVSESTAGRYVLRFKGAMFIFWEALRKENAVKVLSGLC
;
A
#
# COMPACT_ATOMS: atom_id res chain seq x y z
N MET A 1 0.17 19.23 -2.44
CA MET A 1 1.13 18.15 -2.81
C MET A 1 1.04 17.92 -4.31
N ASN A 2 2.17 17.80 -5.02
CA ASN A 2 2.19 17.79 -6.49
C ASN A 2 1.75 16.41 -7.04
N LEU A 3 0.48 16.26 -7.46
CA LEU A 3 -0.14 15.02 -7.94
C LEU A 3 0.69 14.30 -9.04
N PHE A 4 1.39 15.08 -9.88
CA PHE A 4 2.29 14.55 -10.91
C PHE A 4 3.49 13.79 -10.34
N LEU A 5 4.11 14.32 -9.27
CA LEU A 5 5.26 13.68 -8.62
C LEU A 5 4.86 12.39 -7.91
N VAL A 6 3.68 12.38 -7.29
CA VAL A 6 3.10 11.20 -6.64
C VAL A 6 2.84 10.11 -7.68
N ARG A 7 2.16 10.45 -8.79
CA ARG A 7 1.88 9.51 -9.88
C ARG A 7 3.14 8.92 -10.49
N GLY A 8 4.17 9.74 -10.72
CA GLY A 8 5.45 9.27 -11.25
C GLY A 8 6.17 8.27 -10.33
N ARG A 9 6.10 8.47 -9.00
CA ARG A 9 6.66 7.53 -8.01
C ARG A 9 5.90 6.20 -7.99
N LEU A 10 4.57 6.22 -8.00
CA LEU A 10 3.74 5.01 -8.00
C LEU A 10 4.01 4.16 -9.25
N LEU A 11 4.09 4.80 -10.42
CA LEU A 11 4.43 4.12 -11.66
C LEU A 11 5.84 3.53 -11.64
N ARG A 12 6.79 4.18 -10.94
CA ARG A 12 8.13 3.64 -10.74
C ARG A 12 8.12 2.38 -9.88
N MET A 13 7.37 2.38 -8.77
CA MET A 13 7.22 1.18 -7.93
C MET A 13 6.65 -0.01 -8.73
N ILE A 14 5.61 0.24 -9.54
CA ILE A 14 5.04 -0.78 -10.43
C ILE A 14 6.06 -1.25 -11.46
N ALA A 15 6.87 -0.33 -12.00
CA ALA A 15 7.92 -0.69 -12.94
C ALA A 15 9.03 -1.52 -12.27
N ASP A 16 9.40 -1.20 -11.03
CA ASP A 16 10.43 -1.92 -10.27
C ASP A 16 9.99 -3.35 -9.93
N TYR A 17 8.71 -3.57 -9.62
CA TYR A 17 8.13 -4.92 -9.47
C TYR A 17 8.37 -5.80 -10.71
N TYR A 18 8.29 -5.24 -11.92
CA TYR A 18 8.53 -5.98 -13.16
C TYR A 18 9.97 -5.92 -13.66
N ALA A 19 10.84 -5.13 -13.04
CA ALA A 19 12.20 -4.87 -13.51
C ALA A 19 13.26 -5.50 -12.59
N LEU A 20 13.14 -6.80 -12.32
CA LEU A 20 14.12 -7.58 -11.53
C LEU A 20 15.56 -7.41 -12.03
N GLU A 21 15.75 -7.18 -13.33
CA GLU A 21 17.05 -6.91 -13.93
C GLU A 21 17.70 -5.60 -13.44
N LYS A 22 16.90 -4.56 -13.14
CA LYS A 22 17.41 -3.32 -12.54
C LYS A 22 17.94 -3.55 -11.13
N ILE A 23 17.26 -4.38 -10.34
CA ILE A 23 17.73 -4.77 -8.99
C ILE A 23 19.05 -5.54 -9.12
N ARG A 24 19.13 -6.51 -10.06
CA ARG A 24 20.37 -7.25 -10.33
C ARG A 24 21.52 -6.35 -10.77
N ASN A 25 21.26 -5.31 -11.56
CA ASN A 25 22.29 -4.36 -11.98
C ASN A 25 22.80 -3.51 -10.82
N LEU A 26 21.93 -3.11 -9.90
CA LEU A 26 22.34 -2.44 -8.66
C LEU A 26 23.17 -3.36 -7.77
N GLU A 27 22.81 -4.65 -7.64
CA GLU A 27 23.59 -5.63 -6.88
C GLU A 27 24.99 -5.86 -7.49
N LYS A 28 25.10 -5.89 -8.82
CA LYS A 28 26.40 -5.91 -9.53
C LYS A 28 27.22 -4.65 -9.25
N ALA A 29 26.59 -3.47 -9.31
CA ALA A 29 27.25 -2.21 -9.02
C ALA A 29 27.74 -2.15 -7.56
N LEU A 30 26.93 -2.63 -6.61
CA LEU A 30 27.31 -2.75 -5.21
C LEU A 30 28.56 -3.63 -5.05
N THR A 31 28.56 -4.82 -5.66
CA THR A 31 29.70 -5.74 -5.63
C THR A 31 30.98 -5.09 -6.17
N TYR A 32 30.85 -4.30 -7.25
CA TYR A 32 31.97 -3.56 -7.83
C TYR A 32 32.49 -2.48 -6.87
N VAL A 33 31.62 -1.63 -6.31
CA VAL A 33 32.01 -0.54 -5.41
C VAL A 33 32.65 -1.10 -4.12
N GLU A 34 32.06 -2.16 -3.55
CA GLU A 34 32.59 -2.83 -2.36
C GLU A 34 33.99 -3.41 -2.58
N ARG A 35 34.22 -4.07 -3.72
CA ARG A 35 35.50 -4.75 -4.00
C ARG A 35 36.58 -3.86 -4.61
N LYS A 36 36.21 -2.79 -5.32
CA LYS A 36 37.15 -2.00 -6.14
C LYS A 36 37.34 -0.56 -5.69
N LEU A 37 36.29 0.08 -5.14
CA LEU A 37 36.34 1.51 -4.84
C LEU A 37 36.42 1.79 -3.33
N ASN A 38 35.97 0.86 -2.48
CA ASN A 38 35.94 1.00 -1.02
C ASN A 38 35.43 2.37 -0.56
N GLN A 39 34.26 2.77 -1.06
CA GLN A 39 33.60 4.05 -0.73
C GLN A 39 32.38 3.79 0.16
N PRO A 40 32.51 3.86 1.51
CA PRO A 40 31.46 3.42 2.44
C PRO A 40 30.11 4.14 2.25
N ARG A 41 30.14 5.45 1.96
CA ARG A 41 28.91 6.23 1.71
C ARG A 41 28.18 5.81 0.44
N LEU A 42 28.92 5.42 -0.61
CA LEU A 42 28.33 4.96 -1.86
C LEU A 42 27.77 3.55 -1.69
N ILE A 43 28.47 2.69 -0.97
CA ILE A 43 28.03 1.34 -0.59
C ILE A 43 26.70 1.42 0.17
N PHE A 44 26.64 2.27 1.21
CA PHE A 44 25.41 2.47 1.99
C PHE A 44 24.24 2.92 1.11
N LYS A 45 24.43 3.93 0.26
CA LYS A 45 23.38 4.43 -0.65
C LYS A 45 22.87 3.34 -1.59
N LEU A 46 23.78 2.55 -2.18
CA LEU A 46 23.40 1.46 -3.08
C LEU A 46 22.63 0.37 -2.35
N ARG A 47 23.06 -0.03 -1.14
CA ARG A 47 22.32 -1.01 -0.32
C ARG A 47 20.93 -0.49 0.05
N GLN A 48 20.85 0.75 0.50
CA GLN A 48 19.57 1.41 0.82
C GLN A 48 18.64 1.38 -0.40
N GLU A 49 19.14 1.73 -1.58
CA GLU A 49 18.35 1.74 -2.81
C GLU A 49 17.88 0.33 -3.21
N ILE A 50 18.73 -0.69 -3.07
CA ILE A 50 18.37 -2.09 -3.32
C ILE A 50 17.26 -2.54 -2.36
N VAL A 51 17.42 -2.27 -1.06
CA VAL A 51 16.42 -2.61 -0.03
C VAL A 51 15.09 -1.92 -0.33
N GLN A 52 15.11 -0.61 -0.60
CA GLN A 52 13.92 0.16 -0.92
C GLN A 52 13.18 -0.43 -2.14
N ARG A 53 13.88 -0.74 -3.23
CA ARG A 53 13.26 -1.29 -4.44
C ARG A 53 12.71 -2.69 -4.23
N LYS A 54 13.37 -3.53 -3.42
CA LYS A 54 12.85 -4.85 -3.04
C LYS A 54 11.58 -4.71 -2.19
N ALA A 55 11.56 -3.78 -1.24
CA ALA A 55 10.40 -3.49 -0.41
C ALA A 55 9.23 -2.94 -1.27
N ASP A 56 9.50 -2.01 -2.18
CA ASP A 56 8.49 -1.46 -3.12
C ASP A 56 7.88 -2.59 -3.99
N ALA A 57 8.71 -3.48 -4.53
CA ALA A 57 8.25 -4.61 -5.32
C ALA A 57 7.39 -5.58 -4.51
N ALA A 58 7.77 -5.88 -3.26
CA ALA A 58 7.00 -6.72 -2.36
C ALA A 58 5.63 -6.09 -2.01
N LEU A 59 5.60 -4.78 -1.77
CA LEU A 59 4.36 -4.05 -1.49
C LEU A 59 3.41 -4.07 -2.70
N VAL A 60 3.94 -3.85 -3.90
CA VAL A 60 3.16 -3.96 -5.15
C VAL A 60 2.65 -5.39 -5.35
N ALA A 61 3.48 -6.41 -5.10
CA ALA A 61 3.08 -7.81 -5.20
C ALA A 61 1.90 -8.14 -4.25
N ALA A 62 2.01 -7.72 -2.99
CA ALA A 62 0.97 -7.91 -1.99
C ALA A 62 -0.34 -7.21 -2.41
N MET A 63 -0.26 -5.97 -2.91
CA MET A 63 -1.42 -5.28 -3.45
C MET A 63 -2.08 -6.07 -4.60
N ILE A 64 -1.30 -6.59 -5.54
CA ILE A 64 -1.82 -7.39 -6.66
C ILE A 64 -2.55 -8.63 -6.15
N MET A 65 -1.96 -9.34 -5.19
CA MET A 65 -2.58 -10.55 -4.61
C MET A 65 -3.92 -10.28 -3.94
N LEU A 66 -4.12 -9.09 -3.37
CA LEU A 66 -5.36 -8.71 -2.70
C LEU A 66 -6.47 -8.26 -3.66
N MET A 67 -6.15 -8.02 -4.93
CA MET A 67 -7.14 -7.61 -5.93
C MET A 67 -7.92 -8.80 -6.52
N PRO A 68 -9.16 -8.58 -7.01
CA PRO A 68 -9.88 -9.55 -7.84
C PRO A 68 -9.09 -9.98 -9.08
N LYS A 69 -9.34 -11.21 -9.57
CA LYS A 69 -8.60 -11.83 -10.69
C LYS A 69 -8.64 -10.97 -11.96
N GLU A 70 -9.76 -10.32 -12.22
CA GLU A 70 -9.97 -9.45 -13.38
C GLU A 70 -9.04 -8.22 -13.33
N LYS A 71 -8.89 -7.64 -12.14
CA LYS A 71 -7.98 -6.50 -11.90
C LYS A 71 -6.51 -6.94 -11.89
N GLN A 72 -6.21 -8.17 -11.47
CA GLN A 72 -4.86 -8.75 -11.62
C GLN A 72 -4.49 -8.88 -13.10
N GLU A 73 -5.40 -9.39 -13.94
CA GLU A 73 -5.17 -9.52 -15.38
C GLU A 73 -5.07 -8.14 -16.06
N PHE A 74 -5.91 -7.18 -15.65
CA PHE A 74 -5.74 -5.78 -16.05
C PHE A 74 -4.35 -5.25 -15.73
N PHE A 75 -3.88 -5.46 -14.49
CA PHE A 75 -2.57 -5.00 -14.04
C PHE A 75 -1.45 -5.61 -14.90
N ARG A 76 -1.55 -6.91 -15.20
CA ARG A 76 -0.63 -7.64 -16.09
C ARG A 76 -0.57 -7.03 -17.49
N LEU A 77 -1.73 -6.85 -18.13
CA LEU A 77 -1.81 -6.29 -19.48
C LEU A 77 -1.30 -4.84 -19.52
N ARG A 78 -1.74 -4.02 -18.57
CA ARG A 78 -1.44 -2.59 -18.52
C ARG A 78 0.01 -2.29 -18.19
N TYR A 79 0.58 -2.97 -17.21
CA TYR A 79 1.87 -2.61 -16.62
C TYR A 79 3.00 -3.58 -16.99
N GLN A 80 2.76 -4.90 -16.96
CA GLN A 80 3.78 -5.88 -17.38
C GLN A 80 3.98 -5.85 -18.89
N LYS A 81 2.88 -5.94 -19.65
CA LYS A 81 2.90 -5.92 -21.12
C LYS A 81 2.91 -4.50 -21.69
N LYS A 82 2.86 -3.48 -20.83
CA LYS A 82 2.88 -2.04 -21.17
C LYS A 82 1.81 -1.66 -22.21
N MET A 83 0.68 -2.36 -22.25
CA MET A 83 -0.38 -2.09 -23.23
C MET A 83 -1.11 -0.78 -22.90
N PRO A 84 -1.35 0.10 -23.88
CA PRO A 84 -2.24 1.24 -23.72
C PRO A 84 -3.66 0.83 -23.33
N LEU A 85 -4.38 1.66 -22.55
CA LEU A 85 -5.72 1.35 -22.04
C LEU A 85 -6.73 0.98 -23.15
N VAL A 86 -6.62 1.63 -24.31
CA VAL A 86 -7.46 1.37 -25.48
C VAL A 86 -7.34 -0.07 -26.01
N PHE A 87 -6.21 -0.74 -25.76
CA PHE A 87 -5.99 -2.15 -26.13
C PHE A 87 -6.22 -3.12 -24.97
N VAL A 88 -6.19 -2.64 -23.73
CA VAL A 88 -6.49 -3.47 -22.54
C VAL A 88 -7.99 -3.70 -22.43
N ALA A 89 -8.80 -2.65 -22.60
CA ALA A 89 -10.26 -2.73 -22.48
C ALA A 89 -10.91 -3.84 -23.31
N PRO A 90 -10.66 -3.96 -24.65
CA PRO A 90 -11.27 -5.02 -25.44
C PRO A 90 -10.79 -6.42 -25.05
N LYS A 91 -9.54 -6.58 -24.55
CA LYS A 91 -9.02 -7.88 -24.11
C LYS A 91 -9.67 -8.41 -22.84
N LEU A 92 -10.24 -7.51 -22.04
CA LEU A 92 -10.96 -7.84 -20.81
C LEU A 92 -12.48 -7.80 -20.98
N TYR A 93 -12.97 -7.57 -22.21
CA TYR A 93 -14.40 -7.42 -22.50
C TYR A 93 -15.06 -6.31 -21.66
N ILE A 94 -14.33 -5.23 -21.39
CA ILE A 94 -14.83 -4.05 -20.66
C ILE A 94 -14.79 -2.79 -21.53
N SER A 95 -15.53 -1.76 -21.14
CA SER A 95 -15.46 -0.47 -21.84
C SER A 95 -14.16 0.30 -21.49
N PRO A 96 -13.69 1.19 -22.38
CA PRO A 96 -12.55 2.06 -22.08
C PRO A 96 -12.74 2.93 -20.83
N LYS A 97 -14.00 3.30 -20.54
CA LYS A 97 -14.36 4.05 -19.32
C LYS A 97 -14.07 3.22 -18.06
N VAL A 98 -14.45 1.95 -18.06
CA VAL A 98 -14.18 1.02 -16.94
C VAL A 98 -12.68 0.77 -16.79
N ALA A 99 -11.96 0.55 -17.90
CA ALA A 99 -10.50 0.41 -17.89
C ALA A 99 -9.78 1.66 -17.32
N GLY A 100 -10.27 2.85 -17.65
CA GLY A 100 -9.78 4.11 -17.08
C GLY A 100 -10.02 4.21 -15.57
N ALA A 101 -11.21 3.84 -15.11
CA ALA A 101 -11.56 3.82 -13.69
C ALA A 101 -10.67 2.84 -12.91
N TRP A 102 -10.48 1.62 -13.40
CA TRP A 102 -9.59 0.63 -12.78
C TRP A 102 -8.14 1.12 -12.71
N ASN A 103 -7.65 1.81 -13.74
CA ASN A 103 -6.30 2.37 -13.71
C ASN A 103 -6.13 3.44 -12.62
N ALA A 104 -7.11 4.33 -12.48
CA ALA A 104 -7.09 5.38 -11.46
C ALA A 104 -7.15 4.75 -10.06
N GLU A 105 -8.07 3.82 -9.86
CA GLU A 105 -8.27 3.07 -8.62
C GLU A 105 -7.00 2.35 -8.16
N ILE A 106 -6.31 1.64 -9.06
CA ILE A 106 -5.07 0.92 -8.73
C ILE A 106 -3.99 1.89 -8.24
N LEU A 107 -3.84 3.03 -8.90
CA LEU A 107 -2.85 4.04 -8.49
C LEU A 107 -3.24 4.69 -7.16
N GLU A 108 -4.51 4.97 -6.96
CA GLU A 108 -5.02 5.52 -5.70
C GLU A 108 -4.86 4.52 -4.55
N ARG A 109 -5.17 3.24 -4.75
CA ARG A 109 -4.91 2.20 -3.75
C ARG A 109 -3.44 2.07 -3.41
N LEU A 110 -2.57 2.05 -4.42
CA LEU A 110 -1.12 1.98 -4.17
C LEU A 110 -0.65 3.20 -3.39
N TYR A 111 -1.21 4.38 -3.68
CA TYR A 111 -0.94 5.59 -2.92
C TYR A 111 -1.43 5.47 -1.47
N VAL A 112 -2.70 5.07 -1.27
CA VAL A 112 -3.29 4.89 0.07
C VAL A 112 -2.52 3.84 0.89
N LEU A 113 -2.13 2.71 0.29
CA LEU A 113 -1.23 1.71 0.87
C LEU A 113 0.11 2.33 1.24
N ARG A 114 0.75 3.03 0.31
CA ARG A 114 2.06 3.64 0.50
C ARG A 114 2.05 4.81 1.48
N GLU A 115 0.92 5.43 1.78
CA GLU A 115 0.84 6.52 2.76
C GLU A 115 0.19 6.10 4.09
N GLY A 116 -0.60 5.02 4.10
CA GLY A 116 -1.36 4.62 5.29
C GLY A 116 -2.53 5.57 5.61
N ILE A 117 -3.15 6.14 4.58
CA ILE A 117 -4.26 7.10 4.74
C ILE A 117 -5.57 6.34 4.93
N VAL A 118 -6.42 6.80 5.85
CA VAL A 118 -7.82 6.33 5.96
C VAL A 118 -8.71 7.36 5.26
N GLY A 119 -9.49 6.90 4.29
CA GLY A 119 -10.40 7.73 3.48
C GLY A 119 -11.55 6.88 2.92
N GLU A 120 -12.02 7.15 1.71
CA GLU A 120 -13.03 6.29 1.06
C GLU A 120 -12.54 4.85 0.85
N PHE A 121 -11.23 4.67 0.72
CA PHE A 121 -10.53 3.40 0.57
C PHE A 121 -9.93 2.99 1.91
N ILE A 122 -10.65 2.15 2.66
CA ILE A 122 -10.12 1.53 3.87
C ILE A 122 -9.42 0.24 3.45
N LEU A 123 -8.16 0.12 3.84
CA LEU A 123 -7.34 -1.05 3.57
C LEU A 123 -7.82 -2.24 4.40
N SER A 124 -7.80 -3.44 3.82
CA SER A 124 -8.00 -4.68 4.59
C SER A 124 -6.88 -4.89 5.62
N PRO A 125 -7.08 -5.73 6.65
CA PRO A 125 -6.04 -6.03 7.61
C PRO A 125 -4.80 -6.63 6.93
N GLN A 126 -4.99 -7.44 5.90
CA GLN A 126 -3.91 -8.01 5.09
C GLN A 126 -3.14 -6.94 4.31
N ALA A 127 -3.84 -5.93 3.79
CA ALA A 127 -3.21 -4.78 3.15
C ALA A 127 -2.37 -3.97 4.17
N LEU A 128 -2.89 -3.75 5.38
CA LEU A 128 -2.12 -3.07 6.44
C LEU A 128 -0.88 -3.87 6.85
N CYS A 129 -0.99 -5.20 7.00
CA CYS A 129 0.17 -6.07 7.25
C CYS A 129 1.26 -5.94 6.17
N ALA A 130 0.88 -5.82 4.90
CA ALA A 130 1.84 -5.64 3.81
C ALA A 130 2.60 -4.31 3.92
N VAL A 131 1.92 -3.24 4.34
CA VAL A 131 2.55 -1.94 4.57
C VAL A 131 3.45 -1.97 5.81
N GLU A 132 3.04 -2.66 6.88
CA GLU A 132 3.88 -2.88 8.06
C GLU A 132 5.17 -3.62 7.69
N SER A 133 5.08 -4.71 6.91
CA SER A 133 6.24 -5.48 6.44
C SER A 133 7.18 -4.64 5.55
N TYR A 134 6.61 -3.81 4.68
CA TYR A 134 7.35 -2.84 3.88
C TYR A 134 8.15 -1.85 4.77
N LEU A 135 7.51 -1.29 5.81
CA LEU A 135 8.17 -0.36 6.73
C LEU A 135 9.25 -1.05 7.59
N ASN A 136 8.97 -2.26 8.08
CA ASN A 136 9.92 -3.05 8.85
C ASN A 136 11.19 -3.33 8.03
N THR A 137 11.04 -3.74 6.77
CA THR A 137 12.18 -4.03 5.89
C THR A 137 13.12 -2.82 5.74
N ILE A 138 12.57 -1.61 5.65
CA ILE A 138 13.36 -0.38 5.55
C ILE A 138 14.01 -0.02 6.89
N LEU A 139 13.28 -0.15 8.00
CA LEU A 139 13.80 0.14 9.33
C LEU A 139 14.91 -0.83 9.76
N ASP A 140 14.74 -2.12 9.47
CA ASP A 140 15.73 -3.16 9.78
C ASP A 140 17.06 -2.90 9.08
N PHE A 141 17.03 -2.39 7.84
CA PHE A 141 18.23 -1.95 7.14
C PHE A 141 18.99 -0.87 7.91
N PHE A 142 18.29 0.15 8.40
CA PHE A 142 18.94 1.23 9.15
C PHE A 142 19.50 0.77 10.49
N LEU A 143 18.80 -0.15 11.16
CA LEU A 143 19.27 -0.78 12.40
C LEU A 143 20.54 -1.62 12.17
N MET A 144 20.55 -2.45 11.12
CA MET A 144 21.71 -3.27 10.74
C MET A 144 22.93 -2.42 10.35
N GLU A 145 22.72 -1.27 9.72
CA GLU A 145 23.78 -0.32 9.35
C GLU A 145 24.15 0.63 10.50
N GLU A 146 23.72 0.34 11.75
CA GLU A 146 24.01 1.11 12.96
C GLU A 146 23.66 2.60 12.82
N MET A 147 22.64 2.92 12.01
CA MET A 147 22.21 4.29 11.70
C MET A 147 23.31 5.19 11.12
N LYS A 148 24.43 4.64 10.61
CA LYS A 148 25.66 5.37 10.24
C LYS A 148 25.47 6.59 9.34
N TYR A 149 24.44 6.59 8.50
CA TYR A 149 24.10 7.69 7.59
C TYR A 149 22.59 7.98 7.52
N ALA A 150 21.83 7.48 8.49
CA ALA A 150 20.39 7.67 8.53
C ALA A 150 20.06 9.12 8.95
N ASP A 151 19.12 9.76 8.26
CA ASP A 151 18.53 11.00 8.75
C ASP A 151 17.59 10.67 9.92
N PRO A 152 17.86 11.15 11.16
CA PRO A 152 17.04 10.84 12.32
C PRO A 152 15.59 11.33 12.19
N ALA A 153 15.34 12.40 11.43
CA ALA A 153 13.98 12.87 11.17
C ALA A 153 13.21 11.87 10.29
N TYR A 154 13.88 11.35 9.26
CA TYR A 154 13.31 10.34 8.36
C TYR A 154 13.03 9.02 9.08
N VAL A 155 13.96 8.53 9.91
CA VAL A 155 13.77 7.31 10.70
C VAL A 155 12.59 7.46 11.66
N ARG A 156 12.51 8.59 12.39
CA ARG A 156 11.37 8.87 13.28
C ARG A 156 10.03 8.91 12.53
N GLN A 157 10.01 9.44 11.31
CA GLN A 157 8.80 9.43 10.48
C GLN A 157 8.38 7.99 10.11
N LEU A 158 9.32 7.13 9.75
CA LEU A 158 9.03 5.72 9.44
C LEU A 158 8.52 4.96 10.67
N GLU A 159 9.14 5.16 11.84
CA GLU A 159 8.73 4.54 13.10
C GLU A 159 7.34 5.01 13.55
N ALA A 160 7.08 6.32 13.52
CA ALA A 160 5.78 6.88 13.86
C ALA A 160 4.69 6.33 12.94
N ARG A 161 4.98 6.24 11.63
CA ARG A 161 4.06 5.68 10.66
C ARG A 161 3.80 4.19 10.87
N ARG A 162 4.83 3.41 11.20
CA ARG A 162 4.71 1.98 11.54
C ARG A 162 3.82 1.77 12.77
N ALA A 163 4.07 2.54 13.84
CA ALA A 163 3.28 2.49 15.07
C ALA A 163 1.81 2.85 14.81
N PHE A 164 1.57 3.89 14.01
CA PHE A 164 0.24 4.31 13.60
C PHE A 164 -0.53 3.21 12.86
N LEU A 165 0.10 2.58 11.87
CA LEU A 165 -0.51 1.52 11.09
C LEU A 165 -0.82 0.28 11.92
N LEU A 166 0.09 -0.09 12.83
CA LEU A 166 -0.14 -1.18 13.77
C LEU A 166 -1.38 -0.94 14.63
N GLN A 167 -1.53 0.26 15.18
CA GLN A 167 -2.71 0.61 15.99
C GLN A 167 -3.99 0.57 15.18
N LEU A 168 -3.97 1.08 13.94
CA LEU A 168 -5.11 1.02 13.03
C LEU A 168 -5.51 -0.42 12.70
N ARG A 169 -4.53 -1.29 12.40
CA ARG A 169 -4.78 -2.71 12.13
C ARG A 169 -5.39 -3.41 13.34
N LEU A 170 -4.80 -3.24 14.52
CA LEU A 170 -5.31 -3.84 15.75
C LEU A 170 -6.75 -3.41 16.05
N TYR A 171 -7.06 -2.12 15.88
CA TYR A 171 -8.42 -1.63 16.05
C TYR A 171 -9.39 -2.24 15.03
N MET A 172 -8.96 -2.36 13.77
CA MET A 172 -9.77 -3.00 12.73
C MET A 172 -10.03 -4.48 13.02
N GLU A 173 -9.00 -5.24 13.43
CA GLU A 173 -9.13 -6.64 13.82
C GLU A 173 -10.09 -6.80 15.00
N GLN A 174 -9.95 -5.97 16.04
CA GLN A 174 -10.86 -5.94 17.18
C GLN A 174 -12.30 -5.59 16.78
N TYR A 175 -12.49 -4.68 15.84
CA TYR A 175 -13.83 -4.36 15.32
C TYR A 175 -14.43 -5.58 14.62
N LEU A 176 -13.65 -6.22 13.72
CA LEU A 176 -14.09 -7.37 12.94
C LEU A 176 -14.36 -8.61 13.80
N GLU A 177 -13.75 -8.72 14.98
CA GLU A 177 -14.05 -9.76 15.96
C GLU A 177 -15.35 -9.53 16.74
N LYS A 178 -15.79 -8.27 16.86
CA LYS A 178 -17.02 -7.89 17.60
C LYS A 178 -18.29 -8.00 16.77
N VAL A 179 -18.17 -7.96 15.45
CA VAL A 179 -19.32 -8.11 14.54
C VAL A 179 -19.62 -9.59 14.26
N ASN A 180 -20.82 -9.87 13.77
CA ASN A 180 -21.19 -11.23 13.42
C ASN A 180 -20.40 -11.74 12.20
N ALA A 181 -20.41 -13.07 11.98
CA ALA A 181 -19.62 -13.70 10.92
C ALA A 181 -19.99 -13.24 9.50
N GLU A 182 -21.27 -12.98 9.23
CA GLU A 182 -21.77 -12.52 7.93
C GLU A 182 -21.25 -11.10 7.62
N GLU A 183 -21.41 -10.18 8.57
CA GLU A 183 -20.89 -8.82 8.48
C GLU A 183 -19.37 -8.82 8.33
N ARG A 184 -18.65 -9.64 9.10
CA ARG A 184 -17.20 -9.78 9.01
C ARG A 184 -16.75 -10.17 7.60
N GLN A 185 -17.38 -11.19 7.00
CA GLN A 185 -17.02 -11.65 5.65
C GLN A 185 -17.37 -10.61 4.58
N LEU A 186 -18.51 -9.92 4.73
CA LEU A 186 -18.90 -8.84 3.84
C LEU A 186 -17.91 -7.67 3.90
N LEU A 187 -17.53 -7.23 5.10
CA LEU A 187 -16.56 -6.15 5.31
C LEU A 187 -15.18 -6.52 4.78
N LEU A 188 -14.71 -7.75 4.97
CA LEU A 188 -13.44 -8.22 4.40
C LEU A 188 -13.48 -8.23 2.87
N SER A 189 -14.60 -8.66 2.27
CA SER A 189 -14.79 -8.60 0.82
C SER A 189 -14.77 -7.17 0.31
N TRP A 190 -15.45 -6.25 1.00
CA TRP A 190 -15.46 -4.83 0.63
C TRP A 190 -14.09 -4.17 0.82
N CYS A 191 -13.34 -4.48 1.88
CA CYS A 191 -11.99 -3.91 2.08
C CYS A 191 -10.99 -4.40 1.01
N ASN A 192 -11.16 -5.63 0.51
CA ASN A 192 -10.36 -6.16 -0.59
C ASN A 192 -10.80 -5.57 -1.95
N ASP A 193 -12.09 -5.26 -2.12
CA ASP A 193 -12.59 -4.55 -3.29
C ASP A 193 -13.60 -3.42 -2.99
N PRO A 194 -13.12 -2.22 -2.58
CA PRO A 194 -14.01 -1.10 -2.23
C PRO A 194 -14.92 -0.60 -3.35
N CYS A 195 -14.70 -1.00 -4.60
CA CYS A 195 -15.56 -0.66 -5.73
C CYS A 195 -16.81 -1.54 -5.82
N LEU A 196 -16.89 -2.60 -5.03
CA LEU A 196 -18.12 -3.39 -4.92
C LEU A 196 -19.24 -2.47 -4.44
N THR A 197 -20.27 -2.38 -5.27
CA THR A 197 -21.50 -1.69 -4.91
C THR A 197 -22.21 -2.43 -3.78
N TYR A 198 -23.07 -1.72 -3.05
CA TYR A 198 -23.88 -2.35 -2.00
C TYR A 198 -24.80 -3.44 -2.58
N VAL A 199 -25.23 -3.30 -3.84
CA VAL A 199 -25.99 -4.32 -4.57
C VAL A 199 -25.17 -5.59 -4.79
N GLU A 200 -23.91 -5.47 -5.21
CA GLU A 200 -23.02 -6.62 -5.43
C GLU A 200 -22.69 -7.33 -4.11
N LEU A 201 -22.41 -6.58 -3.05
CA LEU A 201 -22.20 -7.13 -1.71
C LEU A 201 -23.45 -7.86 -1.21
N ALA A 202 -24.61 -7.22 -1.32
CA ALA A 202 -25.90 -7.79 -0.94
C ALA A 202 -26.18 -9.13 -1.62
N ARG A 203 -25.97 -9.20 -2.94
CA ARG A 203 -26.13 -10.44 -3.72
C ARG A 203 -25.14 -11.52 -3.28
N ARG A 204 -23.88 -11.17 -3.05
CA ARG A 204 -22.81 -12.13 -2.71
C ARG A 204 -23.02 -12.77 -1.34
N PHE A 205 -23.58 -12.03 -0.40
CA PHE A 205 -23.76 -12.46 0.99
C PHE A 205 -25.22 -12.70 1.38
N TYR A 206 -26.14 -12.70 0.41
CA TYR A 206 -27.58 -12.96 0.61
C TYR A 206 -28.23 -12.03 1.64
N VAL A 207 -27.81 -10.77 1.69
CA VAL A 207 -28.39 -9.72 2.55
C VAL A 207 -29.12 -8.66 1.72
N SER A 208 -29.89 -7.78 2.37
CA SER A 208 -30.47 -6.62 1.68
C SER A 208 -29.39 -5.56 1.35
N GLU A 209 -29.60 -4.78 0.29
CA GLU A 209 -28.72 -3.65 -0.06
C GLU A 209 -28.58 -2.65 1.10
N SER A 210 -29.69 -2.36 1.79
CA SER A 210 -29.69 -1.49 2.98
C SER A 210 -28.81 -2.05 4.11
N THR A 211 -28.85 -3.37 4.32
CA THR A 211 -28.02 -4.05 5.32
C THR A 211 -26.55 -3.95 4.96
N ALA A 212 -26.18 -4.28 3.70
CA ALA A 212 -24.81 -4.18 3.22
C ALA A 212 -24.25 -2.75 3.35
N GLY A 213 -25.03 -1.74 2.93
CA GLY A 213 -24.68 -0.34 3.07
C GLY A 213 -24.49 0.08 4.53
N ARG A 214 -25.37 -0.37 5.43
CA ARG A 214 -25.25 -0.08 6.87
C ARG A 214 -23.96 -0.64 7.47
N TYR A 215 -23.60 -1.87 7.15
CA TYR A 215 -22.35 -2.48 7.63
C TYR A 215 -21.14 -1.69 7.16
N VAL A 216 -21.05 -1.40 5.86
CA VAL A 216 -19.91 -0.64 5.30
C VAL A 216 -19.82 0.76 5.89
N LEU A 217 -20.93 1.50 5.98
CA LEU A 217 -20.93 2.87 6.51
C LEU A 217 -20.57 2.91 7.99
N ARG A 218 -21.09 1.98 8.79
CA ARG A 218 -20.75 1.90 10.22
C ARG A 218 -19.27 1.57 10.43
N PHE A 219 -18.75 0.63 9.65
CA PHE A 219 -17.35 0.28 9.67
C PHE A 219 -16.46 1.47 9.26
N LYS A 220 -16.81 2.15 8.16
CA LYS A 220 -16.12 3.37 7.70
C LYS A 220 -16.09 4.46 8.77
N GLY A 221 -17.23 4.73 9.39
CA GLY A 221 -17.35 5.73 10.46
C GLY A 221 -16.45 5.39 11.65
N ALA A 222 -16.45 4.13 12.10
CA ALA A 222 -15.60 3.69 13.21
C ALA A 222 -14.11 3.86 12.90
N MET A 223 -13.66 3.43 11.71
CA MET A 223 -12.26 3.58 11.30
C MET A 223 -11.85 5.05 11.17
N PHE A 224 -12.71 5.89 10.59
CA PHE A 224 -12.44 7.33 10.46
C PHE A 224 -12.30 8.03 11.81
N ILE A 225 -13.22 7.77 12.75
CA ILE A 225 -13.18 8.34 14.10
C ILE A 225 -11.88 7.95 14.81
N PHE A 226 -11.52 6.66 14.75
CA PHE A 226 -10.30 6.18 15.36
C PHE A 226 -9.04 6.79 14.72
N TRP A 227 -8.99 6.83 13.39
CA TRP A 227 -7.89 7.44 12.64
C TRP A 227 -7.70 8.92 12.98
N GLU A 228 -8.78 9.70 13.05
CA GLU A 228 -8.74 11.12 13.46
C GLU A 228 -8.23 11.29 14.89
N ALA A 229 -8.64 10.42 15.82
CA ALA A 229 -8.14 10.44 17.20
C ALA A 229 -6.62 10.17 17.24
N LEU A 230 -6.16 9.10 16.56
CA LEU A 230 -4.73 8.77 16.48
C LEU A 230 -3.90 9.89 15.83
N ARG A 231 -4.43 10.54 14.80
CA ARG A 231 -3.76 11.65 14.13
C ARG A 231 -3.57 12.84 15.06
N LYS A 232 -4.60 13.19 15.83
CA LYS A 232 -4.55 14.29 16.81
C LYS A 232 -3.55 13.99 17.93
N GLU A 233 -3.57 12.79 18.48
CA GLU A 233 -2.61 12.39 19.53
C GLU A 233 -1.15 12.46 19.05
N ASN A 234 -0.88 12.02 17.82
CA ASN A 234 0.47 12.11 17.25
C ASN A 234 0.87 13.55 16.93
N ALA A 235 -0.05 14.41 16.48
CA ALA A 235 0.24 15.83 16.28
C ALA A 235 0.60 16.52 17.61
N VAL A 236 -0.09 16.19 18.70
CA VAL A 236 0.22 16.70 20.04
C VAL A 236 1.58 16.21 20.52
N LYS A 237 1.91 14.92 20.34
CA LYS A 237 3.23 14.36 20.71
C LYS A 237 4.39 14.97 19.93
N VAL A 238 4.20 15.28 18.64
CA VAL A 238 5.21 15.93 17.80
C VAL A 238 5.43 17.39 18.21
N LEU A 239 4.37 18.10 18.62
CA LEU A 239 4.48 19.47 19.13
C LEU A 239 5.08 19.54 20.54
N SER A 240 4.82 18.55 21.39
CA SER A 240 5.37 18.47 22.76
C SER A 240 6.83 17.96 22.81
N GLY A 241 7.36 17.41 21.72
CA GLY A 241 8.74 16.92 21.60
C GLY A 241 9.75 17.95 21.04
N LEU A 242 9.41 19.23 21.06
CA LEU A 242 10.26 20.37 20.66
C LEU A 242 10.93 21.08 21.85
N CYS A 243 11.05 20.41 23.01
CA CYS A 243 11.82 20.88 24.16
C CYS A 243 13.04 19.99 24.39
#